data_AF-A0A127T1D8-F1
#
_entry.id   AF-A0A127T1D8-F1
#
_cell.length_a   1.000
_cell.length_b   1.000
_cell.length_c   1.000
_cell.angle_alpha   90.00
_cell.angle_beta   90.00
_cell.angle_gamma   90.00
#
_symmetry.space_group_name_H-M   'P 1'
#
loop_
_entity.id
_entity.type
_entity.pdbx_description
1 polymer ?
#
loop_
_entity_poly.entity_id
_entity_poly.type
_entity_poly.pdbx_seq_one_letter_code
_entity_poly.pdbx_strand_id
1 'polypeptide(L)'
;SFDKLEPAGTKWHCYKWIGLAGNYLLMMFYTVVAGWMLAFMVYSAMGTFEGLDATGTMAVFNDMLANPVEMTLYMLVVVAIGVGTTSAGLKNGIERVTKVMMAALFVVLLVLCVRAVTLPGAEEGLAFYLMPDFGRLFAGASPSEQWGTFADAVFAAMGQAFFTLSVGIGSMSIFGSYLD
;
A
#
# COMPACT_ATOMS: atom_id res chain seq x y z
N SER A 1 -1.16 16.02 -22.13
CA SER A 1 0.30 15.85 -22.15
C SER A 1 0.70 14.84 -23.23
N PHE A 2 0.21 13.60 -23.16
CA PHE A 2 0.52 12.57 -24.16
C PHE A 2 0.28 12.97 -25.62
N ASP A 3 -0.85 13.61 -25.95
CA ASP A 3 -1.13 14.07 -27.32
C ASP A 3 -0.18 15.18 -27.80
N LYS A 4 0.44 15.92 -26.88
CA LYS A 4 1.41 16.98 -27.21
C LYS A 4 2.86 16.46 -27.30
N LEU A 5 3.17 15.40 -26.55
CA LEU A 5 4.52 14.85 -26.43
C LEU A 5 4.79 13.70 -27.41
N GLU A 6 3.76 13.14 -28.05
CA GLU A 6 3.96 12.00 -28.94
C GLU A 6 4.69 12.38 -30.24
N PRO A 7 5.66 11.58 -30.71
CA PRO A 7 6.26 11.76 -32.02
C PRO A 7 5.21 11.67 -33.14
N ALA A 8 5.37 12.50 -34.17
CA ALA A 8 4.47 12.50 -35.32
C ALA A 8 4.35 11.11 -35.95
N GLY A 9 3.11 10.68 -36.21
CA GLY A 9 2.81 9.36 -36.81
C GLY A 9 2.73 8.20 -35.81
N THR A 10 2.97 8.43 -34.52
CA THR A 10 2.80 7.42 -33.47
C THR A 10 1.43 7.51 -32.80
N LYS A 11 1.09 6.52 -31.96
CA LYS A 11 -0.19 6.46 -31.21
C LYS A 11 0.04 6.30 -29.71
N TRP A 12 1.13 6.86 -29.20
CA TRP A 12 1.48 6.74 -27.77
C TRP A 12 0.44 7.39 -26.87
N HIS A 13 -0.37 8.33 -27.38
CA HIS A 13 -1.50 8.88 -26.66
C HIS A 13 -2.52 7.84 -26.17
N CYS A 14 -2.63 6.66 -26.79
CA CYS A 14 -3.54 5.61 -26.34
C CYS A 14 -3.25 5.15 -24.90
N TYR A 15 -2.00 5.24 -24.45
CA TYR A 15 -1.60 4.85 -23.10
C TYR A 15 -2.32 5.65 -22.00
N LYS A 16 -2.76 6.88 -22.29
CA LYS A 16 -3.50 7.72 -21.31
C LYS A 16 -4.75 7.03 -20.77
N TRP A 17 -5.41 6.20 -21.58
CA TRP A 17 -6.61 5.46 -21.18
C TRP A 17 -6.28 4.29 -20.26
N ILE A 18 -5.16 3.59 -20.52
CA ILE A 18 -4.68 2.51 -19.66
C ILE A 18 -4.27 3.07 -18.30
N GLY A 19 -3.50 4.16 -18.28
CA GLY A 19 -3.12 4.84 -17.05
C GLY A 19 -4.34 5.33 -16.26
N LEU A 20 -5.31 5.94 -16.93
CA LEU A 20 -6.55 6.40 -16.29
C LEU A 20 -7.32 5.23 -15.66
N ALA A 21 -7.59 4.17 -16.43
CA ALA A 21 -8.29 2.98 -15.94
C ALA A 21 -7.56 2.33 -14.77
N GLY A 22 -6.22 2.21 -14.84
CA GLY A 22 -5.39 1.68 -13.77
C GLY A 22 -5.52 2.47 -12.46
N ASN A 23 -5.48 3.80 -12.53
CA ASN A 23 -5.67 4.64 -11.32
C ASN A 23 -7.07 4.47 -10.71
N TYR A 24 -8.13 4.38 -11.52
CA TYR A 24 -9.47 4.11 -11.00
C TYR A 24 -9.58 2.74 -10.34
N LEU A 25 -9.00 1.70 -10.93
CA LEU A 25 -8.96 0.36 -10.33
C LEU A 25 -8.19 0.35 -9.01
N LEU A 26 -7.06 1.07 -8.92
CA LEU A 26 -6.34 1.21 -7.65
C LEU A 26 -7.20 1.86 -6.58
N MET A 27 -7.92 2.94 -6.93
CA MET A 27 -8.77 3.66 -5.99
C MET A 27 -9.88 2.79 -5.39
N MET A 28 -10.38 1.78 -6.12
CA MET A 28 -11.45 0.90 -5.63
C MET A 28 -11.07 0.15 -4.35
N PHE A 29 -9.81 -0.27 -4.20
CA PHE A 29 -9.37 -0.98 -2.99
C PHE A 29 -8.55 -0.10 -2.05
N TYR A 30 -7.76 0.87 -2.55
CA TYR A 30 -6.95 1.73 -1.68
C TYR A 30 -7.81 2.55 -0.71
N THR A 31 -8.95 3.06 -1.17
CA THR A 31 -9.86 3.86 -0.34
C THR A 31 -10.52 3.02 0.75
N VAL A 32 -10.83 1.76 0.44
CA VAL A 32 -11.41 0.79 1.40
C VAL A 32 -10.38 0.40 2.45
N VAL A 33 -9.16 0.02 2.04
CA VAL A 33 -8.07 -0.35 2.96
C VAL A 33 -7.68 0.83 3.85
N ALA A 34 -7.59 2.04 3.30
CA ALA A 34 -7.39 3.24 4.10
C ALA A 34 -8.56 3.54 5.05
N GLY A 35 -9.78 3.19 4.66
CA GLY A 35 -10.95 3.24 5.54
C GLY A 35 -10.77 2.33 6.76
N TRP A 36 -10.26 1.12 6.59
CA TRP A 36 -9.94 0.21 7.70
C TRP A 36 -8.91 0.81 8.65
N MET A 37 -7.84 1.40 8.10
CA MET A 37 -6.81 2.06 8.91
C MET A 37 -7.40 3.22 9.74
N LEU A 38 -8.30 4.00 9.14
CA LEU A 38 -8.99 5.08 9.84
C LEU A 38 -9.94 4.57 10.93
N ALA A 39 -10.69 3.50 10.65
CA ALA A 39 -11.53 2.83 11.64
C ALA A 39 -10.73 2.32 12.84
N PHE A 40 -9.60 1.65 12.57
CA PHE A 40 -8.70 1.15 13.61
C PHE A 40 -8.07 2.26 14.44
N MET A 41 -7.77 3.41 13.84
CA MET A 41 -7.34 4.60 14.58
C MET A 41 -8.44 5.05 15.56
N VAL A 42 -9.69 5.10 15.12
CA VAL A 42 -10.84 5.48 15.97
C VAL A 42 -11.08 4.46 17.08
N TYR A 43 -11.11 3.16 16.76
CA TYR A 43 -11.25 2.10 17.75
C TYR A 43 -10.13 2.11 18.80
N SER A 44 -8.90 2.37 18.36
CA SER A 44 -7.76 2.51 19.28
C SER A 44 -7.95 3.71 20.21
N ALA A 45 -8.41 4.85 19.68
CA ALA A 45 -8.68 6.04 20.47
C ALA A 45 -9.86 5.88 21.44
N MET A 46 -10.80 4.99 21.13
CA MET A 46 -11.96 4.65 21.98
C MET A 46 -11.66 3.57 23.03
N GLY A 47 -10.46 2.97 23.02
CA GLY A 47 -10.11 1.88 23.94
C GLY A 47 -10.72 0.54 23.58
N THR A 48 -11.23 0.35 22.35
CA THR A 48 -11.89 -0.90 21.91
C THR A 48 -11.01 -2.14 22.06
N PHE A 49 -9.69 -1.97 21.96
CA PHE A 49 -8.72 -3.07 22.06
C PHE A 49 -8.23 -3.35 23.50
N GLU A 50 -8.68 -2.58 24.49
CA GLU A 50 -8.23 -2.76 25.87
C GLU A 50 -8.69 -4.11 26.44
N GLY A 51 -7.72 -4.89 26.93
CA GLY A 51 -7.98 -6.22 27.50
C GLY A 51 -8.29 -7.31 26.47
N LEU A 52 -8.22 -7.02 25.16
CA LEU A 52 -8.37 -8.03 24.12
C LEU A 52 -7.05 -8.77 23.86
N ASP A 53 -7.17 -10.06 23.59
CA ASP A 53 -6.08 -10.87 23.04
C ASP A 53 -6.10 -10.83 21.50
N ALA A 54 -5.25 -11.66 20.87
CA ALA A 54 -5.20 -11.75 19.41
C ALA A 54 -6.54 -12.20 18.80
N THR A 55 -7.27 -13.09 19.47
CA THR A 55 -8.57 -13.60 19.00
C THR A 55 -9.63 -12.51 19.04
N GLY A 56 -9.71 -11.77 20.15
CA GLY A 56 -10.61 -10.62 20.29
C GLY A 56 -10.31 -9.53 19.28
N THR A 57 -9.03 -9.22 19.05
CA THR A 57 -8.61 -8.23 18.04
C THR A 57 -9.02 -8.65 16.62
N MET A 58 -8.88 -9.94 16.28
CA MET A 58 -9.35 -10.48 15.00
C MET A 58 -10.87 -10.44 14.86
N ALA A 59 -11.62 -10.65 15.95
CA ALA A 59 -13.08 -10.54 15.94
C ALA A 59 -13.52 -9.12 15.59
N VAL A 60 -12.91 -8.10 16.22
CA VAL A 60 -13.18 -6.68 15.89
C VAL A 60 -12.92 -6.38 14.41
N PHE A 61 -11.84 -6.92 13.84
CA PHE A 61 -11.57 -6.76 12.40
C PHE A 61 -12.65 -7.42 11.54
N ASN A 62 -13.03 -8.65 11.85
CA ASN A 62 -14.04 -9.39 11.09
C ASN A 62 -15.43 -8.75 11.19
N ASP A 63 -15.80 -8.22 12.35
CA ASP A 63 -17.06 -7.51 12.57
C ASP A 63 -17.12 -6.23 11.71
N MET A 64 -16.02 -5.48 11.65
CA MET A 64 -15.90 -4.32 10.75
C MET A 64 -16.03 -4.75 9.28
N LEU A 65 -15.38 -5.83 8.86
CA LEU A 65 -15.51 -6.36 7.49
C LEU A 65 -16.93 -6.86 7.16
N ALA A 66 -17.68 -7.31 8.16
CA ALA A 66 -19.06 -7.73 8.02
C ALA A 66 -20.06 -6.57 8.02
N ASN A 67 -19.62 -5.34 8.32
CA ASN A 67 -20.46 -4.15 8.40
C ASN A 67 -20.27 -3.22 7.18
N PRO A 68 -21.05 -3.41 6.09
CA PRO A 68 -20.87 -2.65 4.86
C PRO A 68 -21.17 -1.16 5.02
N VAL A 69 -22.03 -0.78 5.96
CA VAL A 69 -22.34 0.64 6.24
C VAL A 69 -21.13 1.32 6.83
N GLU A 70 -20.52 0.73 7.85
CA GLU A 70 -19.32 1.26 8.49
C GLU A 70 -18.13 1.33 7.52
N MET A 71 -17.88 0.26 6.75
CA MET A 71 -16.83 0.26 5.72
C MET A 71 -17.06 1.37 4.69
N THR A 72 -18.31 1.58 4.26
CA THR A 72 -18.65 2.62 3.28
C THR A 72 -18.43 4.01 3.86
N LEU A 73 -18.82 4.25 5.13
CA LEU A 73 -18.62 5.55 5.77
C LEU A 73 -17.15 5.91 5.89
N TYR A 74 -16.30 4.99 6.39
CA TYR A 74 -14.86 5.26 6.48
C TYR A 74 -14.20 5.44 5.11
N MET A 75 -14.61 4.66 4.10
CA MET A 75 -14.15 4.83 2.72
C MET A 75 -14.55 6.21 2.17
N LEU A 76 -15.78 6.67 2.39
CA LEU A 76 -16.22 8.01 1.99
C LEU A 76 -15.45 9.12 2.70
N VAL A 77 -15.13 8.96 3.98
CA VAL A 77 -14.29 9.91 4.73
C VAL A 77 -12.88 9.98 4.12
N VAL A 78 -12.28 8.83 3.80
CA VAL A 78 -10.97 8.79 3.13
C VAL A 78 -11.02 9.47 1.77
N VAL A 79 -12.06 9.20 0.97
CA VAL A 79 -12.26 9.86 -0.32
C VAL A 79 -12.40 11.37 -0.14
N ALA A 80 -13.16 11.84 0.86
CA ALA A 80 -13.30 13.26 1.15
C ALA A 80 -11.97 13.91 1.55
N ILE A 81 -11.14 13.25 2.36
CA ILE A 81 -9.79 13.71 2.71
C ILE A 81 -8.91 13.79 1.45
N GLY A 82 -8.97 12.77 0.59
CA GLY A 82 -8.21 12.73 -0.67
C GLY A 82 -8.62 13.85 -1.64
N VAL A 83 -9.92 14.04 -1.85
CA VAL A 83 -10.46 15.13 -2.67
C VAL A 83 -10.11 16.49 -2.07
N GLY A 84 -10.27 16.66 -0.76
CA GLY A 84 -9.88 17.89 -0.06
C GLY A 84 -8.40 18.23 -0.25
N THR A 85 -7.52 17.24 -0.07
CA THR A 85 -6.06 17.43 -0.21
C THR A 85 -5.66 17.73 -1.65
N THR A 86 -6.26 17.05 -2.63
CA THR A 86 -5.96 17.26 -4.05
C THR A 86 -6.57 18.55 -4.61
N SER A 87 -7.68 19.04 -4.04
CA SER A 87 -8.32 20.31 -4.43
C SER A 87 -7.44 21.54 -4.15
N ALA A 88 -6.54 21.47 -3.17
CA ALA A 88 -5.55 22.50 -2.88
C ALA A 88 -4.36 22.51 -3.87
N GLY A 89 -4.38 21.63 -4.87
CA GLY A 89 -3.33 21.49 -5.89
C GLY A 89 -2.10 20.74 -5.39
N LEU A 90 -1.15 20.51 -6.31
CA LEU A 90 0.02 19.67 -6.05
C LEU A 90 0.98 20.26 -5.00
N LYS A 91 1.51 21.47 -5.26
CA LYS A 91 2.54 22.10 -4.40
C LYS A 91 1.96 22.50 -3.02
N ASN A 92 0.77 23.11 -3.01
CA ASN A 92 0.17 23.65 -1.78
C ASN A 92 -0.67 22.63 -0.98
N GLY A 93 -1.17 21.56 -1.62
CA GLY A 93 -1.91 20.48 -0.98
C GLY A 93 -1.05 19.25 -0.76
N ILE A 94 -0.91 18.44 -1.81
CA ILE A 94 -0.32 17.09 -1.76
C ILE A 94 1.11 17.12 -1.23
N GLU A 95 1.99 17.95 -1.81
CA GLU A 95 3.41 17.94 -1.47
C GLU A 95 3.64 18.32 0.01
N ARG A 96 2.93 19.33 0.50
CA ARG A 96 3.04 19.79 1.89
C ARG A 96 2.56 18.73 2.87
N VAL A 97 1.38 18.16 2.63
CA VAL A 97 0.79 17.12 3.49
C VAL A 97 1.67 15.87 3.50
N THR A 98 2.08 15.39 2.32
CA THR A 98 2.89 14.19 2.19
C THR A 98 4.27 14.33 2.86
N LYS A 99 4.93 15.49 2.76
CA LYS A 99 6.22 15.71 3.45
C LYS A 99 6.10 15.54 4.97
N VAL A 100 5.06 16.13 5.57
CA VAL A 100 4.81 16.00 7.01
C VAL A 100 4.46 14.56 7.37
N MET A 101 3.57 13.93 6.60
CA MET A 101 3.16 12.54 6.83
C MET A 101 4.33 11.56 6.70
N MET A 102 5.21 11.72 5.71
CA MET A 102 6.40 10.88 5.53
C MET A 102 7.37 11.02 6.70
N ALA A 103 7.61 12.24 7.18
CA ALA A 103 8.44 12.47 8.35
C ALA A 103 7.85 11.81 9.61
N ALA A 104 6.54 11.99 9.84
CA ALA A 104 5.84 11.36 10.95
C ALA A 104 5.89 9.83 10.87
N LEU A 105 5.61 9.26 9.69
CA LEU A 105 5.69 7.83 9.45
C LEU A 105 7.09 7.28 9.73
N PHE A 106 8.14 7.97 9.28
CA PHE A 106 9.51 7.58 9.55
C PHE A 106 9.81 7.52 11.05
N VAL A 107 9.39 8.52 11.82
CA VAL A 107 9.55 8.53 13.28
C VAL A 107 8.80 7.37 13.93
N VAL A 108 7.54 7.14 13.55
CA VAL A 108 6.74 6.03 14.09
C VAL A 108 7.39 4.68 13.77
N LEU A 109 7.86 4.48 12.54
CA LEU A 109 8.56 3.25 12.14
C LEU A 109 9.83 3.01 12.97
N LEU A 110 10.61 4.04 13.29
CA LEU A 110 11.78 3.89 14.15
C LEU A 110 11.38 3.43 15.56
N VAL A 111 10.35 4.04 16.14
CA VAL A 111 9.84 3.65 17.47
C VAL A 111 9.35 2.21 17.46
N LEU A 112 8.57 1.82 16.44
CA LEU A 112 8.05 0.46 16.30
C LEU A 112 9.18 -0.55 16.06
N CYS A 113 10.21 -0.20 15.28
CA CYS A 113 11.37 -1.05 15.06
C CYS A 113 12.11 -1.33 16.38
N VAL A 114 12.42 -0.29 17.15
CA VAL A 114 13.04 -0.43 18.48
C VAL A 114 12.16 -1.28 19.40
N ARG A 115 10.83 -1.07 19.37
CA ARG A 115 9.92 -1.87 20.19
C ARG A 115 9.88 -3.34 19.75
N ALA A 116 9.88 -3.61 18.45
CA ALA A 116 9.83 -4.95 17.89
C ALA A 116 11.08 -5.76 18.28
N VAL A 117 12.27 -5.17 18.20
CA VAL A 117 13.52 -5.87 18.56
C VAL A 117 13.77 -6.01 20.06
N THR A 118 12.98 -5.32 20.90
CA THR A 118 13.06 -5.41 22.37
C THR A 118 11.95 -6.29 22.97
N LEU A 119 11.05 -6.83 22.14
CA LEU A 119 10.05 -7.78 22.59
C LEU A 119 10.65 -9.18 22.79
N PRO A 120 10.14 -9.97 23.76
CA PRO A 120 10.47 -11.39 23.84
C PRO A 120 10.13 -12.10 22.52
N GLY A 121 11.04 -12.94 22.02
CA GLY A 121 10.88 -13.64 20.73
C GLY A 121 11.38 -12.84 19.51
N ALA A 122 12.05 -11.70 19.71
CA ALA A 122 12.58 -10.88 18.62
C ALA A 122 13.64 -11.61 17.79
N GLU A 123 14.46 -12.48 18.39
CA GLU A 123 15.53 -13.20 17.70
C GLU A 123 14.96 -14.15 16.64
N GLU A 124 13.93 -14.94 16.99
CA GLU A 124 13.23 -15.82 16.05
C GLU A 124 12.52 -15.02 14.95
N GLY A 125 11.92 -13.88 15.30
CA GLY A 125 11.29 -12.98 14.33
C GLY A 125 12.29 -12.39 13.34
N LEU A 126 13.46 -11.97 13.81
CA LEU A 126 14.54 -11.44 12.97
C LEU A 126 15.16 -12.53 12.09
N ALA A 127 15.36 -13.73 12.62
CA ALA A 127 15.82 -14.87 11.84
C ALA A 127 14.84 -15.20 10.71
N PHE A 128 13.54 -15.24 11.01
CA PHE A 128 12.50 -15.45 9.99
C PHE A 128 12.47 -14.36 8.92
N TYR A 129 12.67 -13.09 9.31
CA TYR A 129 12.61 -11.96 8.38
C TYR A 129 13.86 -11.82 7.50
N LEU A 130 15.06 -12.05 8.07
CA LEU A 130 16.33 -11.70 7.43
C LEU A 130 17.14 -12.90 6.92
N MET A 131 16.98 -14.10 7.49
CA MET A 131 17.77 -15.25 7.05
C MET A 131 17.19 -15.82 5.75
N PRO A 132 17.97 -15.86 4.65
CA PRO A 132 17.50 -16.45 3.41
C PRO A 132 17.35 -17.96 3.54
N ASP A 133 16.18 -18.49 3.17
CA ASP A 133 15.89 -19.92 3.13
C ASP A 133 15.77 -20.39 1.67
N PHE A 134 16.87 -20.90 1.13
CA PHE A 134 16.90 -21.44 -0.24
C PHE A 134 16.11 -22.74 -0.39
N GLY A 135 15.85 -23.46 0.71
CA GLY A 135 14.98 -24.64 0.70
C GLY A 135 13.53 -24.27 0.42
N ARG A 136 13.08 -23.12 0.92
CA ARG A 136 11.77 -22.55 0.54
C ARG A 136 11.76 -21.99 -0.87
N LEU A 137 12.85 -21.33 -1.28
CA LEU A 137 12.94 -20.72 -2.61
C LEU A 137 12.90 -21.74 -3.74
N PHE A 138 13.51 -22.92 -3.52
CA PHE A 138 13.52 -24.04 -4.45
C PHE A 138 12.77 -25.23 -3.85
N ALA A 139 11.62 -24.99 -3.22
CA ALA A 139 10.80 -26.08 -2.69
C ALA A 139 10.24 -26.94 -3.83
N GLY A 140 10.21 -28.26 -3.63
CA GLY A 140 9.76 -29.23 -4.63
C GLY A 140 10.63 -30.48 -4.66
N ALA A 141 10.04 -31.61 -5.08
CA ALA A 141 10.72 -32.90 -5.17
C ALA A 141 11.40 -33.10 -6.54
N SER A 142 10.88 -32.47 -7.59
CA SER A 142 11.44 -32.53 -8.94
C SER A 142 12.08 -31.19 -9.36
N PRO A 143 13.09 -31.20 -10.26
CA PRO A 143 13.68 -29.96 -10.78
C PRO A 143 12.64 -28.98 -11.37
N SER A 144 11.59 -29.50 -12.01
CA SER A 144 10.50 -28.66 -12.54
C SER A 144 9.70 -27.95 -11.46
N GLU A 145 9.44 -28.61 -10.33
CA GLU A 145 8.73 -27.98 -9.19
C GLU A 145 9.60 -26.92 -8.53
N GLN A 146 10.91 -27.19 -8.37
CA GLN A 146 11.86 -26.24 -7.80
C GLN A 146 11.96 -24.96 -8.64
N TRP A 147 12.03 -25.10 -9.97
CA TRP A 147 11.98 -23.96 -10.89
C TRP A 147 10.63 -23.25 -10.89
N GLY A 148 9.53 -23.98 -10.68
CA GLY A 148 8.20 -23.41 -10.50
C GLY A 148 8.13 -22.50 -9.27
N THR A 149 8.51 -23.02 -8.10
CA THR A 149 8.52 -22.25 -6.84
C THR A 149 9.43 -21.02 -6.92
N PHE A 150 10.60 -21.16 -7.54
CA PHE A 150 11.49 -20.03 -7.78
C PHE A 150 10.85 -18.98 -8.67
N ALA A 151 10.22 -19.39 -9.78
CA ALA A 151 9.52 -18.48 -10.69
C ALA A 151 8.37 -17.74 -9.99
N ASP A 152 7.61 -18.42 -9.13
CA ASP A 152 6.54 -17.81 -8.34
C ASP A 152 7.10 -16.75 -7.37
N ALA A 153 8.21 -17.05 -6.68
CA ALA A 153 8.87 -16.12 -5.79
C ALA A 153 9.38 -14.87 -6.54
N VAL A 154 10.01 -15.07 -7.71
CA VAL A 154 10.46 -13.96 -8.58
C VAL A 154 9.27 -13.14 -9.07
N PHE A 155 8.19 -13.79 -9.50
CA PHE A 155 6.99 -13.11 -9.97
C PHE A 155 6.32 -12.29 -8.86
N ALA A 156 6.21 -12.84 -7.65
CA ALA A 156 5.69 -12.13 -6.48
C ALA A 156 6.57 -10.92 -6.11
N ALA A 157 7.90 -11.08 -6.12
CA ALA A 157 8.84 -10.00 -5.84
C ALA A 157 8.76 -8.88 -6.88
N MET A 158 8.70 -9.23 -8.17
CA MET A 158 8.50 -8.26 -9.25
C MET A 158 7.16 -7.56 -9.11
N GLY A 159 6.07 -8.31 -8.90
CA GLY A 159 4.73 -7.75 -8.70
C GLY A 159 4.70 -6.71 -7.58
N GLN A 160 5.31 -7.02 -6.44
CA GLN A 160 5.46 -6.07 -5.34
C GLN A 160 6.30 -4.85 -5.72
N ALA A 161 7.45 -5.03 -6.39
CA ALA A 161 8.31 -3.93 -6.79
C ALA A 161 7.61 -2.94 -7.76
N PHE A 162 6.87 -3.45 -8.75
CA PHE A 162 6.10 -2.59 -9.66
C PHE A 162 4.94 -1.89 -8.94
N PHE A 163 4.26 -2.61 -8.05
CA PHE A 163 3.14 -2.07 -7.27
C PHE A 163 3.57 -0.95 -6.31
N THR A 164 4.62 -1.17 -5.53
CA THR A 164 5.12 -0.19 -4.54
C THR A 164 5.64 1.09 -5.21
N LEU A 165 6.34 0.96 -6.33
CA LEU A 165 6.83 2.11 -7.09
C LEU A 165 5.73 2.78 -7.93
N SER A 166 4.52 2.22 -7.95
CA SER A 166 3.39 2.70 -8.76
C SER A 166 3.74 2.85 -10.25
N VAL A 167 4.59 1.96 -10.76
CA VAL A 167 5.10 2.02 -12.14
C VAL A 167 4.06 1.45 -13.11
N GLY A 168 3.91 2.10 -14.27
CA GLY A 168 3.12 1.55 -15.38
C GLY A 168 1.67 2.03 -15.46
N ILE A 169 1.17 2.80 -14.48
CA ILE A 169 -0.19 3.37 -14.49
C ILE A 169 -0.21 4.91 -14.58
N GLY A 170 0.92 5.55 -14.87
CA GLY A 170 1.00 6.98 -15.16
C GLY A 170 0.97 7.94 -13.97
N SER A 171 0.85 7.46 -12.73
CA SER A 171 0.88 8.31 -11.52
C SER A 171 2.20 9.09 -11.39
N MET A 172 3.34 8.42 -11.56
CA MET A 172 4.66 9.09 -11.56
C MET A 172 4.83 10.06 -12.73
N SER A 173 4.24 9.78 -13.89
CA SER A 173 4.26 10.70 -15.03
C SER A 173 3.47 11.99 -14.75
N ILE A 174 2.41 11.92 -13.93
CA ILE A 174 1.69 13.12 -13.47
C ILE A 174 2.65 13.97 -12.64
N PHE A 175 3.26 13.42 -11.58
CA PHE A 175 4.21 14.18 -10.75
C PHE A 175 5.37 14.77 -11.57
N GLY A 176 5.98 13.97 -12.45
CA GLY A 176 7.06 14.42 -13.32
C GLY A 176 6.68 15.57 -14.25
N SER A 177 5.42 15.67 -14.66
CA SER A 177 4.94 16.77 -15.52
C SER A 177 4.82 18.13 -14.81
N TYR A 178 4.94 18.17 -13.48
CA TYR A 178 4.96 19.39 -12.68
C TYR A 178 6.36 19.73 -12.16
N LEU A 179 7.38 18.96 -12.54
CA LEU A 179 8.77 19.31 -12.27
C LEU A 179 9.19 20.36 -13.31
N ASP A 180 9.56 21.53 -12.80
CA ASP A 180 10.18 22.61 -13.58
C ASP A 180 11.69 22.37 -13.71
#